data_AF-A0A091NC62-F1
#
_entry.id   AF-A0A091NC62-F1
#
_cell.length_a   1.000
_cell.length_b   1.000
_cell.length_c   1.000
_cell.angle_alpha   90.00
_cell.angle_beta   90.00
_cell.angle_gamma   90.00
#
_symmetry.space_group_name_H-M   'P 1'
#
loop_
_entity.id
_entity.type
_entity.pdbx_description
1 polymer ?
#
loop_
_entity_poly.entity_id
_entity_poly.type
_entity_poly.pdbx_seq_one_letter_code
_entity_poly.pdbx_strand_id
1 'polypeptide(L)' 'KSFLGGLNWVFIGVDEAHRLKNDDSLLYKTLIDFKSNHRLLITGTPLQNSLKELWSLLHFIMPAK' A
#
# COMPACT_ATOMS: atom_id res chain seq x y z
N LYS A 1 -14.20 -4.35 7.02
CA LYS A 1 -13.12 -4.11 8.00
C LYS A 1 -13.03 -5.20 9.08
N SER A 2 -14.13 -5.76 9.60
CA SER A 2 -14.09 -6.61 10.81
C SER A 2 -13.39 -7.96 10.68
N PHE A 3 -13.49 -8.64 9.54
CA PHE A 3 -12.89 -9.98 9.40
C PHE A 3 -11.39 -9.94 9.09
N LEU A 4 -11.01 -9.31 7.97
CA LEU A 4 -9.61 -9.26 7.54
C LEU A 4 -8.74 -8.33 8.42
N GLY A 5 -9.33 -7.34 9.08
CA GLY A 5 -8.61 -6.33 9.88
C GLY A 5 -8.16 -6.83 11.25
N GLY A 6 -8.85 -7.84 11.78
CA GLY A 6 -8.47 -8.48 13.05
C GLY A 6 -7.33 -9.50 12.91
N LEU A 7 -6.93 -9.82 11.68
CA LEU A 7 -5.85 -10.76 11.41
C LEU A 7 -4.51 -10.04 11.37
N ASN A 8 -3.50 -10.63 12.01
CA ASN A 8 -2.11 -10.22 11.85
C ASN A 8 -1.56 -10.90 10.60
N TRP A 9 -1.41 -10.12 9.53
CA TRP A 9 -0.88 -10.64 8.27
C TRP A 9 0.63 -10.82 8.37
N VAL A 10 1.17 -11.92 7.85
CA VAL A 10 2.64 -12.06 7.72
C VAL A 10 3.12 -11.27 6.51
N PHE A 11 2.33 -11.25 5.44
CA PHE A 11 2.69 -10.66 4.16
C PHE A 11 1.47 -10.06 3.46
N ILE A 12 1.63 -8.89 2.86
CA ILE A 12 0.65 -8.26 1.97
C ILE A 12 1.33 -8.02 0.62
N GLY A 13 0.86 -8.71 -0.42
CA GLY A 13 1.25 -8.47 -1.80
C GLY A 13 0.14 -7.72 -2.54
N VAL A 14 0.47 -6.60 -3.17
CA VAL A 14 -0.47 -5.85 -4.01
C VAL A 14 0.04 -5.85 -5.44
N ASP A 15 -0.71 -6.49 -6.33
CA ASP A 15 -0.51 -6.40 -7.77
C ASP A 15 -1.17 -5.13 -8.32
N GLU A 16 -0.69 -4.63 -9.46
CA GLU A 16 -1.08 -3.34 -10.04
C GLU A 16 -1.06 -2.19 -9.02
N ALA A 17 0.04 -2.11 -8.27
CA ALA A 17 0.23 -1.17 -7.16
C ALA A 17 0.09 0.31 -7.55
N HIS A 18 0.11 0.65 -8.84
CA HIS A 18 -0.25 1.98 -9.33
C HIS A 18 -1.63 2.45 -8.82
N ARG A 19 -2.53 1.55 -8.41
CA ARG A 19 -3.82 1.88 -7.76
C ARG A 19 -3.65 2.58 -6.40
N LEU A 20 -2.51 2.40 -5.73
CA LEU A 20 -2.19 2.97 -4.42
C LEU A 20 -1.46 4.31 -4.47
N LYS A 21 -1.29 4.89 -5.67
CA LYS A 21 -0.57 6.16 -5.87
C LYS A 21 -1.22 7.37 -5.19
N ASN A 22 -2.48 7.26 -4.76
CA ASN A 22 -3.23 8.30 -4.08
C ASN A 22 -3.44 7.92 -2.61
N ASP A 23 -2.74 8.62 -1.73
CA ASP A 23 -2.80 8.49 -0.27
C ASP A 23 -4.18 8.85 0.31
N ASP A 24 -4.96 9.65 -0.40
CA ASP A 24 -6.33 9.97 -0.01
C ASP A 24 -7.36 8.89 -0.34
N SER A 25 -6.99 7.92 -1.17
CA SER A 25 -7.91 6.86 -1.57
C SER A 25 -8.35 5.99 -0.40
N LEU A 26 -9.61 5.56 -0.42
CA LEU A 26 -10.15 4.63 0.58
C LEU A 26 -9.36 3.31 0.60
N LEU A 27 -8.88 2.86 -0.56
CA LEU A 27 -8.08 1.65 -0.71
C LEU A 27 -6.76 1.79 0.06
N TYR A 28 -6.03 2.88 -0.14
CA TYR A 28 -4.79 3.16 0.58
C TYR A 28 -5.02 3.22 2.10
N LYS A 29 -5.99 4.03 2.54
CA LYS A 29 -6.34 4.19 3.97
C LYS A 29 -6.80 2.89 4.63
N THR A 30 -7.42 1.99 3.87
CA THR A 30 -7.81 0.67 4.39
C THR A 30 -6.64 -0.29 4.44
N LEU A 31 -5.77 -0.29 3.42
CA LEU A 31 -4.66 -1.22 3.35
C LEU A 31 -3.50 -0.89 4.30
N ILE A 32 -3.28 0.40 4.57
CA ILE A 32 -2.27 0.86 5.52
C ILE A 32 -2.63 0.47 6.97
N ASP A 33 -3.94 0.37 7.27
CA ASP A 33 -4.49 0.02 8.58
C ASP A 33 -4.31 -1.48 8.92
N PHE A 34 -4.10 -2.35 7.92
CA PHE A 34 -3.79 -3.76 8.18
C PHE A 34 -2.39 -3.90 8.80
N LYS A 35 -2.28 -4.71 9.85
CA LYS A 35 -1.00 -5.09 10.44
C LYS A 35 -0.33 -6.16 9.57
N SER A 36 0.88 -5.88 9.10
CA SER A 36 1.68 -6.82 8.32
C SER A 36 3.17 -6.70 8.58
N ASN A 37 3.91 -7.82 8.61
CA ASN A 37 5.38 -7.80 8.76
C ASN A 37 6.10 -7.42 7.46
N HIS A 38 5.56 -7.85 6.31
CA HIS A 38 6.17 -7.62 5.00
C HIS A 38 5.12 -7.11 4.00
N ARG A 39 5.50 -6.14 3.17
CA ARG A 39 4.66 -5.59 2.09
C ARG A 39 5.42 -5.64 0.77
N LEU A 40 4.78 -6.13 -0.28
CA LEU A 40 5.32 -6.16 -1.64
C LEU A 40 4.34 -5.47 -2.58
N LEU A 41 4.87 -4.55 -3.38
CA LEU A 41 4.12 -3.88 -4.44
C LEU A 41 4.67 -4.33 -5.79
N ILE A 42 3.78 -4.79 -6.67
CA ILE A 42 4.10 -5.17 -8.05
C ILE A 42 3.29 -4.25 -8.96
N THR A 43 3.93 -3.65 -9.96
CA THR A 43 3.24 -2.84 -10.97
C THR A 43 3.95 -2.97 -12.31
N GLY A 44 3.18 -3.23 -13.38
CA GLY A 44 3.69 -3.28 -14.75
C GLY A 44 3.77 -1.90 -15.41
N THR A 45 3.12 -0.90 -14.84
CA THR A 45 3.17 0.48 -15.32
C THR A 45 4.26 1.24 -14.56
N PRO A 46 5.32 1.72 -15.24
CA PRO A 46 6.34 2.52 -14.59
C PRO A 46 5.69 3.78 -14.02
N LEU A 47 5.91 4.05 -12.73
CA LEU A 47 5.48 5.23 -11.96
C LEU A 47 5.49 6.48 -12.84
N GLN A 48 4.31 6.91 -13.28
CA GLN A 48 4.27 7.75 -14.46
C GLN A 48 4.21 9.26 -14.20
N ASN A 49 3.96 9.82 -12.99
CA ASN A 49 3.65 11.28 -12.95
C ASN A 49 4.01 12.18 -11.74
N SER A 50 4.50 11.74 -10.56
CA SER A 50 5.05 12.71 -9.57
C SER A 50 5.82 12.09 -8.40
N LEU A 51 6.68 12.89 -7.74
CA LEU A 51 7.29 12.56 -6.44
C LEU A 51 6.25 12.20 -5.37
N LYS A 52 5.04 12.77 -5.44
CA LYS A 52 3.94 12.44 -4.52
C LYS A 52 3.49 10.99 -4.69
N GLU A 53 3.32 10.52 -5.92
CA GLU A 53 2.93 9.13 -6.20
C GLU A 53 3.99 8.13 -5.69
N LEU A 54 5.28 8.43 -5.93
CA LEU A 54 6.39 7.63 -5.40
C LEU A 54 6.41 7.61 -3.88
N TRP A 55 6.21 8.77 -3.25
CA TRP A 55 6.17 8.91 -1.80
C TRP A 55 5.03 8.11 -1.19
N SER A 56 3.83 8.16 -1.77
CA SER A 56 2.69 7.35 -1.32
C SER A 56 3.01 5.85 -1.37
N LEU A 57 3.62 5.35 -2.44
CA LEU A 57 4.00 3.93 -2.53
C LEU A 57 5.11 3.55 -1.53
N LEU A 58 6.09 4.43 -1.33
CA LEU A 58 7.18 4.20 -0.37
C LEU A 58 6.65 4.18 1.06
N HIS A 59 5.84 5.17 1.43
CA HIS A 59 5.17 5.26 2.73
C HIS A 59 4.26 4.04 2.97
N PHE A 60 3.65 3.48 1.92
CA PHE A 60 2.87 2.26 2.05
C PHE A 60 3.72 1.05 2.46
N ILE A 61 4.90 0.88 1.85
CA ILE A 61 5.82 -0.22 2.18
C ILE A 61 6.46 0.01 3.55
N MET A 62 6.78 1.26 3.88
CA MET A 62 7.49 1.67 5.09
C MET A 62 6.79 2.85 5.79
N PRO A 63 5.75 2.58 6.61
CA PRO A 63 5.01 3.64 7.30
C PRO A 63 5.75 4.29 8.50
N ALA A 64 6.98 3.84 8.82
CA ALA A 64 7.67 4.16 10.07
C ALA A 64 8.84 5.16 9.91
N LYS A 65 8.78 6.09 8.97
CA LYS A 65 9.77 7.18 8.87
C LYS A 65 9.15 8.51 8.49
#